data_AF-A0A7C3AKA8-F1
#
_entry.id   AF-A0A7C3AKA8-F1
#
_cell.length_a   1.000
_cell.length_b   1.000
_cell.length_c   1.000
_cell.angle_alpha   90.00
_cell.angle_beta   90.00
_cell.angle_gamma   90.00
#
_symmetry.space_group_name_H-M   'P 1'
#
loop_
_entity.id
_entity.type
_entity.pdbx_description
1 polymer ?
#
loop_
_entity_poly.entity_id
_entity_poly.type
_entity_poly.pdbx_seq_one_letter_code
_entity_poly.pdbx_strand_id
1 'polypeptide(L)'
;MVSRYNPSRRPSLLWLARFVVGVVFVLNVSCALAFLLRPNNYAAGFELTGVQGRIMAQAMGILFLMWNATYPLVLIHPDRYRTLFAIVLAQQAIGVIGETWLLASLPTGHPTLWATGTRFIVFDGLGLVGMGILFWLLGRSS
;
A
#
# COMPACT_ATOMS: atom_id res chain seq x y z
N MET A 1 -26.46 -14.92 -21.92
CA MET A 1 -26.43 -13.73 -21.06
C MET A 1 -25.37 -12.80 -21.62
N VAL A 2 -25.79 -11.89 -22.51
CA VAL A 2 -24.88 -11.00 -23.25
C VAL A 2 -24.35 -9.94 -22.29
N SER A 3 -23.02 -9.83 -22.18
CA SER A 3 -22.33 -8.76 -21.47
C SER A 3 -22.85 -7.42 -22.01
N ARG A 4 -23.60 -6.69 -21.20
CA ARG A 4 -24.02 -5.33 -21.54
C ARG A 4 -22.76 -4.48 -21.64
N TYR A 5 -22.34 -4.18 -22.87
CA TYR A 5 -21.44 -3.07 -23.13
C TYR A 5 -22.08 -1.83 -22.51
N ASN A 6 -21.53 -1.35 -21.39
CA ASN A 6 -21.98 -0.15 -20.73
C ASN A 6 -21.08 1.01 -21.21
N PRO A 7 -21.55 1.87 -22.13
CA PRO A 7 -20.76 2.95 -22.72
C PRO A 7 -20.40 4.07 -21.71
N SER A 8 -20.84 3.97 -20.44
CA SER A 8 -20.61 4.99 -19.40
C SER A 8 -19.23 4.96 -18.74
N ARG A 9 -18.38 3.96 -19.05
CA ARG A 9 -17.04 3.87 -18.44
C ARG A 9 -16.11 4.89 -19.08
N ARG A 10 -15.82 5.99 -18.37
CA ARG A 10 -14.80 6.99 -18.75
C ARG A 10 -13.44 6.30 -18.90
N PRO A 11 -12.94 6.02 -20.12
CA PRO A 11 -11.76 5.16 -20.31
C PRO A 11 -10.51 5.78 -19.67
N SER A 12 -10.42 7.10 -19.69
CA SER A 12 -9.35 7.87 -19.03
C SER A 12 -9.32 7.65 -17.52
N LEU A 13 -10.47 7.64 -16.86
CA LEU A 13 -10.57 7.42 -15.41
C LEU A 13 -10.17 5.99 -15.03
N LEU A 14 -10.54 5.01 -15.86
CA LEU A 14 -10.10 3.63 -15.67
C LEU A 14 -8.58 3.50 -15.79
N TRP A 15 -7.99 4.06 -16.86
CA TRP A 15 -6.55 4.04 -17.04
C TRP A 15 -5.81 4.77 -15.91
N LEU A 16 -6.34 5.90 -15.45
CA LEU A 16 -5.79 6.62 -14.29
C LEU A 16 -5.87 5.77 -13.01
N ALA A 17 -7.00 5.09 -12.77
CA ALA A 17 -7.13 4.19 -11.63
C ALA A 17 -6.12 3.05 -11.67
N ARG A 18 -5.94 2.42 -12.83
CA ARG A 18 -4.92 1.38 -13.04
C ARG A 18 -3.51 1.92 -12.80
N PHE A 19 -3.22 3.11 -13.31
CA PHE A 19 -1.91 3.74 -13.13
C PHE A 19 -1.62 3.98 -11.65
N VAL A 20 -2.54 4.61 -10.91
CA VAL A 20 -2.34 4.93 -9.49
C VAL A 20 -2.23 3.66 -8.65
N VAL A 21 -3.14 2.69 -8.81
CA VAL A 21 -3.06 1.39 -8.12
C VAL A 21 -1.75 0.67 -8.47
N GLY A 22 -1.33 0.74 -9.74
CA GLY A 22 -0.11 0.12 -10.25
C GLY A 22 1.15 0.73 -9.64
N VAL A 23 1.21 2.05 -9.51
CA VAL A 23 2.32 2.75 -8.84
C VAL A 23 2.41 2.30 -7.37
N VAL A 24 1.30 2.30 -6.64
CA VAL A 24 1.29 1.85 -5.23
C VAL A 24 1.75 0.40 -5.11
N PHE A 25 1.21 -0.49 -5.97
CA PHE A 25 1.61 -1.90 -6.02
C PHE A 25 3.10 -2.08 -6.29
N VAL A 26 3.65 -1.43 -7.32
CA VAL A 26 5.06 -1.56 -7.69
C VAL A 26 5.97 -1.04 -6.59
N LEU A 27 5.64 0.09 -5.98
CA LEU A 27 6.44 0.65 -4.89
C LEU A 27 6.44 -0.27 -3.66
N ASN A 28 5.26 -0.81 -3.29
CA ASN A 28 5.16 -1.76 -2.20
C ASN A 28 5.93 -3.06 -2.46
N VAL A 29 5.77 -3.66 -3.64
CA VAL A 29 6.51 -4.87 -4.01
C VAL A 29 8.01 -4.60 -4.06
N SER A 30 8.43 -3.44 -4.56
CA SER A 30 9.84 -3.04 -4.56
C SER A 30 10.39 -2.93 -3.14
N CYS A 31 9.65 -2.32 -2.21
CA CYS A 31 10.00 -2.27 -0.79
C CYS A 31 10.12 -3.68 -0.19
N ALA A 32 9.14 -4.53 -0.47
CA ALA A 32 9.10 -5.92 -0.02
C ALA A 32 10.35 -6.71 -0.46
N LEU A 33 10.71 -6.61 -1.74
CA LEU A 33 11.89 -7.25 -2.29
C LEU A 33 13.18 -6.66 -1.72
N ALA A 34 13.23 -5.35 -1.50
CA ALA A 34 14.39 -4.70 -0.86
C ALA A 34 14.61 -5.25 0.56
N PHE A 35 13.54 -5.36 1.34
CA PHE A 35 13.56 -5.92 2.70
C PHE A 35 13.94 -7.39 2.73
N LEU A 36 13.50 -8.19 1.74
CA LEU A 36 13.82 -9.62 1.67
C LEU A 36 15.24 -9.90 1.22
N LEU A 37 15.67 -9.21 0.16
CA LEU A 37 16.93 -9.51 -0.55
C LEU A 37 18.11 -8.73 0.02
N ARG A 38 17.87 -7.57 0.65
CA ARG A 38 18.91 -6.69 1.22
C ARG A 38 18.55 -6.22 2.65
N PRO A 39 18.15 -7.12 3.57
CA PRO A 39 17.62 -6.76 4.89
C PRO A 39 18.57 -5.92 5.75
N ASN A 40 19.88 -6.16 5.64
CA ASN A 40 20.89 -5.44 6.44
C ASN A 40 20.90 -3.93 6.17
N ASN A 41 20.46 -3.50 4.98
CA ASN A 41 20.37 -2.08 4.63
C ASN A 41 19.21 -1.37 5.33
N TYR A 42 18.24 -2.12 5.85
CA TYR A 42 16.98 -1.59 6.40
C TYR A 42 16.82 -1.88 7.91
N ALA A 43 17.59 -2.80 8.47
CA ALA A 43 17.57 -3.16 9.89
C ALA A 43 17.75 -1.95 10.82
N ALA A 44 18.67 -1.03 10.48
CA ALA A 44 18.91 0.19 11.24
C ALA A 44 17.68 1.10 11.31
N GLY A 45 16.80 1.05 10.29
CA GLY A 45 15.53 1.78 10.26
C GLY A 45 14.55 1.37 11.36
N PHE A 46 14.75 0.19 11.93
CA PHE A 46 13.99 -0.36 13.06
C PHE A 46 14.79 -0.31 14.38
N GLU A 47 15.95 0.37 14.39
CA GLU A 47 16.88 0.40 15.52
C GLU A 47 17.32 -0.99 16.01
N LEU A 48 17.34 -1.95 15.08
CA LEU A 48 17.79 -3.33 15.32
C LEU A 48 19.11 -3.60 14.62
N THR A 49 19.92 -4.46 15.20
CA THR A 49 21.21 -4.89 14.65
C THR A 49 21.32 -6.41 14.58
N GLY A 50 22.33 -6.90 13.88
CA GLY A 50 22.66 -8.33 13.84
C GLY A 50 21.53 -9.21 13.29
N VAL A 51 21.35 -10.37 13.90
CA VAL A 51 20.38 -11.37 13.43
C VAL A 51 18.94 -10.88 13.60
N GLN A 52 18.64 -10.19 14.71
CA GLN A 52 17.30 -9.69 15.01
C GLN A 52 16.83 -8.69 13.96
N GLY A 53 17.67 -7.71 13.62
CA GLY A 53 17.33 -6.71 12.61
C GLY A 53 17.16 -7.30 11.21
N ARG A 54 18.01 -8.27 10.85
CA ARG A 54 17.90 -8.98 9.58
C ARG A 54 16.56 -9.72 9.46
N ILE A 55 16.22 -10.53 10.47
CA ILE A 55 14.98 -11.31 10.48
C ILE A 55 13.75 -10.40 10.50
N MET A 56 13.77 -9.32 11.29
CA MET A 56 12.68 -8.35 11.33
C MET A 56 12.44 -7.70 9.96
N ALA A 57 13.50 -7.23 9.28
CA ALA A 57 13.38 -6.66 7.95
C ALA A 57 12.79 -7.66 6.94
N GLN A 58 13.26 -8.91 6.93
CA GLN A 58 12.71 -9.93 6.04
C GLN A 58 11.25 -10.27 6.36
N ALA A 59 10.88 -10.35 7.65
CA ALA A 59 9.50 -10.55 8.07
C ALA A 59 8.59 -9.42 7.58
N MET A 60 9.04 -8.16 7.67
CA MET A 60 8.33 -7.01 7.09
C MET A 60 8.21 -7.14 5.57
N GLY A 61 9.25 -7.61 4.88
CA GLY A 61 9.19 -7.87 3.44
C GLY A 61 8.14 -8.93 3.06
N ILE A 62 8.03 -10.03 3.81
CA ILE A 62 6.96 -11.03 3.62
C ILE A 62 5.59 -10.39 3.86
N LEU A 63 5.43 -9.61 4.93
CA LEU A 63 4.17 -8.94 5.24
C LEU A 63 3.74 -8.00 4.10
N PHE A 64 4.67 -7.22 3.54
CA PHE A 64 4.40 -6.38 2.37
C PHE A 64 3.97 -7.22 1.15
N LEU A 65 4.59 -8.37 0.88
CA LEU A 65 4.14 -9.25 -0.21
C LEU A 65 2.73 -9.78 0.03
N MET A 66 2.43 -10.25 1.26
CA MET A 66 1.10 -10.72 1.64
C MET A 66 0.05 -9.63 1.44
N TRP A 67 0.37 -8.41 1.85
CA TRP A 67 -0.49 -7.24 1.72
C TRP A 67 -0.88 -6.93 0.26
N ASN A 68 0.03 -7.23 -0.67
CA ASN A 68 -0.15 -6.97 -2.10
C ASN A 68 -0.92 -8.07 -2.84
N ALA A 69 -1.31 -9.17 -2.19
CA ALA A 69 -2.05 -10.26 -2.84
C ALA A 69 -3.42 -9.82 -3.42
N THR A 70 -4.02 -8.77 -2.85
CA THR A 70 -5.31 -8.20 -3.28
C THR A 70 -5.20 -7.24 -4.47
N TYR A 71 -4.01 -6.67 -4.71
CA TYR A 71 -3.80 -5.61 -5.68
C TYR A 71 -3.91 -6.04 -7.15
N PRO A 72 -3.41 -7.22 -7.61
CA PRO A 72 -3.42 -7.57 -9.04
C PRO A 72 -4.80 -7.53 -9.69
N LEU A 73 -5.84 -8.03 -9.04
CA LEU A 73 -7.19 -8.01 -9.59
C LEU A 73 -7.79 -6.60 -9.63
N VAL A 74 -7.51 -5.78 -8.61
CA VAL A 74 -7.91 -4.36 -8.58
C VAL A 74 -7.17 -3.57 -9.65
N LEU A 75 -5.88 -3.85 -9.86
CA LEU A 75 -5.05 -3.23 -10.89
C LEU A 75 -5.59 -3.53 -12.30
N ILE A 76 -5.99 -4.76 -12.59
CA ILE A 76 -6.45 -5.14 -13.93
C ILE A 76 -7.89 -4.64 -14.18
N HIS A 77 -8.79 -4.81 -13.20
CA HIS A 77 -10.22 -4.49 -13.34
C HIS A 77 -10.78 -3.76 -12.09
N PRO A 78 -10.40 -2.49 -11.84
CA PRO A 78 -10.77 -1.75 -10.62
C PRO A 78 -12.28 -1.48 -10.50
N ASP A 79 -12.99 -1.46 -11.63
CA ASP A 79 -14.44 -1.24 -11.72
C ASP A 79 -15.26 -2.52 -11.54
N ARG A 80 -14.70 -3.69 -11.87
CA ARG A 80 -15.33 -5.00 -11.67
C ARG A 80 -15.19 -5.47 -10.24
N TYR A 81 -14.01 -5.32 -9.64
CA TYR A 81 -13.70 -5.84 -8.30
C TYR A 81 -13.83 -4.76 -7.22
N ARG A 82 -14.95 -4.03 -7.18
CA ARG A 82 -15.14 -2.91 -6.25
C ARG A 82 -15.01 -3.30 -4.78
N THR A 83 -15.56 -4.44 -4.37
CA THR A 83 -15.42 -4.92 -2.99
C THR A 83 -13.96 -5.17 -2.63
N LEU A 84 -13.18 -5.78 -3.54
CA LEU A 84 -11.75 -5.99 -3.32
C LEU A 84 -10.98 -4.66 -3.30
N PHE A 85 -11.39 -3.68 -4.12
CA PHE A 85 -10.83 -2.34 -4.07
C PHE A 85 -11.11 -1.66 -2.72
N ALA A 86 -12.31 -1.79 -2.17
CA ALA A 86 -12.60 -1.32 -0.82
C ALA A 86 -11.74 -2.01 0.25
N ILE A 87 -11.45 -3.31 0.09
CA ILE A 87 -10.52 -4.03 0.97
C ILE A 87 -9.09 -3.46 0.85
N VAL A 88 -8.61 -3.16 -0.36
CA VAL A 88 -7.31 -2.49 -0.57
C VAL A 88 -7.26 -1.12 0.12
N LEU A 89 -8.35 -0.35 0.10
CA LEU A 89 -8.43 0.91 0.83
C LEU A 89 -8.44 0.69 2.35
N ALA A 90 -9.17 -0.31 2.83
CA ALA A 90 -9.20 -0.66 4.25
C ALA A 90 -7.81 -1.09 4.75
N GLN A 91 -7.09 -1.86 3.94
CA GLN A 91 -5.69 -2.18 4.15
C GLN A 91 -4.87 -0.89 4.33
N GLN A 92 -4.83 0.02 3.34
CA GLN A 92 -4.07 1.28 3.48
C GLN A 92 -4.49 2.11 4.72
N ALA A 93 -5.79 2.15 5.04
CA ALA A 93 -6.27 2.86 6.22
C ALA A 93 -5.76 2.24 7.53
N ILE A 94 -5.73 0.90 7.63
CA ILE A 94 -5.17 0.20 8.78
C ILE A 94 -3.69 0.55 8.97
N GLY A 95 -2.91 0.59 7.87
CA GLY A 95 -1.53 1.07 7.89
C GLY A 95 -1.47 2.46 8.49
N VAL A 96 -1.99 3.47 7.77
CA VAL A 96 -1.91 4.88 8.18
C VAL A 96 -2.32 5.10 9.64
N ILE A 97 -3.44 4.50 10.07
CA ILE A 97 -3.92 4.62 11.45
C ILE A 97 -2.95 3.94 12.43
N GLY A 98 -2.51 2.72 12.11
CA GLY A 98 -1.57 1.95 12.91
C GLY A 98 -0.22 2.65 13.06
N GLU A 99 0.41 3.08 11.98
CA GLU A 99 1.70 3.78 12.05
C GLU A 99 1.57 5.16 12.73
N THR A 100 0.47 5.89 12.49
CA THR A 100 0.22 7.16 13.19
C THR A 100 0.11 6.93 14.69
N TRP A 101 -0.60 5.89 15.12
CA TRP A 101 -0.72 5.54 16.52
C TRP A 101 0.63 5.13 17.14
N LEU A 102 1.41 4.30 16.44
CA LEU A 102 2.75 3.91 16.87
C LEU A 102 3.67 5.13 17.01
N LEU A 103 3.67 6.04 16.03
CA LEU A 103 4.50 7.24 16.04
C LEU A 103 4.09 8.21 17.16
N ALA A 104 2.80 8.37 17.41
CA ALA A 104 2.26 9.20 18.50
C ALA A 104 2.57 8.63 19.89
N SER A 105 2.75 7.31 19.99
CA SER A 105 3.06 6.61 21.24
C SER A 105 4.57 6.40 21.46
N LEU A 106 5.41 6.82 20.50
CA LEU A 106 6.84 6.60 20.52
C LEU A 106 7.52 7.51 21.58
N PRO A 107 8.32 6.95 22.51
CA PRO A 107 9.12 7.76 23.41
C PRO A 107 10.11 8.66 22.66
N THR A 108 10.54 9.74 23.32
CA THR A 108 11.63 10.57 22.81
C THR A 108 12.95 9.78 22.78
N GLY A 109 13.87 10.16 21.88
CA GLY A 109 15.17 9.48 21.74
C GLY A 109 15.27 8.46 20.60
N HIS A 110 14.20 8.30 19.80
CA HIS A 110 14.13 7.34 18.68
C HIS A 110 13.97 8.04 17.31
N PRO A 111 14.92 8.91 16.88
CA PRO A 111 14.79 9.69 15.65
C PRO A 111 14.73 8.81 14.40
N THR A 112 15.38 7.64 14.44
CA THR A 112 15.40 6.71 13.30
C THR A 112 14.05 6.03 13.13
N LEU A 113 13.46 5.52 14.22
CA LEU A 113 12.09 4.99 14.19
C LEU A 113 11.09 6.05 13.77
N TRP A 114 11.26 7.29 14.23
CA TRP A 114 10.36 8.39 13.86
C TRP A 114 10.40 8.68 12.36
N ALA A 115 11.60 8.74 11.77
CA ALA A 115 11.78 8.94 10.34
C ALA A 115 11.22 7.76 9.53
N THR A 116 11.40 6.52 9.99
CA THR A 116 10.85 5.33 9.34
C THR A 116 9.32 5.33 9.38
N GLY A 117 8.71 5.55 10.54
CA GLY A 117 7.25 5.61 10.70
C GLY A 117 6.62 6.72 9.85
N THR A 118 7.24 7.90 9.81
CA THR A 118 6.76 9.01 8.98
C THR A 118 6.74 8.66 7.49
N ARG A 119 7.77 7.96 6.98
CA ARG A 119 7.81 7.52 5.58
C ARG A 119 6.68 6.56 5.26
N PHE A 120 6.38 5.61 6.15
CA PHE A 120 5.25 4.69 5.97
C PHE A 120 3.90 5.44 5.97
N ILE A 121 3.67 6.32 6.95
CA ILE A 121 2.44 7.15 7.00
C ILE A 121 2.25 7.95 5.71
N VAL A 122 3.30 8.63 5.24
CA VAL A 122 3.23 9.43 4.00
C VAL A 122 2.94 8.54 2.80
N PHE A 123 3.63 7.41 2.69
CA PHE A 123 3.45 6.49 1.57
C PHE A 123 2.02 5.92 1.54
N ASP A 124 1.55 5.39 2.66
CA ASP A 124 0.22 4.78 2.74
C ASP A 124 -0.90 5.80 2.66
N GLY A 125 -0.70 7.00 3.21
CA GLY A 125 -1.64 8.11 3.14
C GLY A 125 -1.83 8.62 1.71
N LEU A 126 -0.74 8.80 0.95
CA LEU A 126 -0.82 9.19 -0.45
C LEU A 126 -1.53 8.12 -1.30
N GLY A 127 -1.21 6.84 -1.05
CA GLY A 127 -1.89 5.71 -1.68
C GLY A 127 -3.40 5.69 -1.38
N LEU A 128 -3.77 5.83 -0.10
CA LEU A 128 -5.15 5.83 0.36
C LEU A 128 -5.97 6.96 -0.28
N VAL A 129 -5.45 8.18 -0.27
CA VAL A 129 -6.15 9.35 -0.84
C VAL A 129 -6.30 9.20 -2.34
N GLY A 130 -5.21 8.91 -3.06
CA GLY A 130 -5.23 8.79 -4.53
C GLY A 130 -6.17 7.68 -5.00
N MET A 131 -6.05 6.49 -4.41
CA MET A 131 -6.92 5.36 -4.73
C MET A 131 -8.37 5.58 -4.29
N GLY A 132 -8.59 6.20 -3.12
CA GLY A 132 -9.92 6.49 -2.59
C GLY A 132 -10.73 7.43 -3.47
N ILE A 133 -10.09 8.49 -3.99
CA ILE A 133 -10.70 9.40 -4.97
C ILE A 133 -11.14 8.62 -6.22
N LEU A 134 -10.28 7.76 -6.75
CA LEU A 134 -10.57 6.98 -7.96
C LEU A 134 -11.67 5.94 -7.71
N PHE A 135 -11.65 5.27 -6.56
CA PHE A 135 -12.70 4.35 -6.15
C PHE A 135 -14.07 5.03 -6.13
N TRP A 136 -14.14 6.24 -5.57
CA TRP A 136 -15.35 7.05 -5.51
C TRP A 136 -15.82 7.50 -6.90
N LEU A 137 -14.92 8.07 -7.72
CA LEU A 137 -15.25 8.54 -9.07
C LEU A 137 -15.75 7.41 -9.99
N LEU A 138 -15.12 6.23 -9.91
CA LEU A 138 -15.56 5.04 -10.65
C LEU A 138 -16.92 4.54 -10.18
N GLY A 139 -17.28 4.78 -8.91
CA GLY A 139 -18.55 4.39 -8.31
C GLY A 139 -19.73 5.25 -8.77
N ARG A 140 -19.48 6.53 -9.10
CA ARG A 140 -20.52 7.43 -9.64
C ARG A 140 -20.78 7.22 -11.14
N SER A 141 -19.95 6.41 -11.81
CA SER A 141 -20.00 6.18 -13.26
C SER A 141 -20.64 4.83 -13.65
N SER A 142 -20.97 3.99 -12.66
CA SER A 142 -21.65 2.69 -12.82
C SER A 142 -23.12 2.82 -12.44
#